data_AF-A0A3P3VUI3-F1
#
_entry.id   AF-A0A3P3VUI3-F1
#
_cell.length_a   1.000
_cell.length_b   1.000
_cell.length_c   1.000
_cell.angle_alpha   90.00
_cell.angle_beta   90.00
_cell.angle_gamma   90.00
#
_symmetry.space_group_name_H-M   'P 1'
#
loop_
_entity.id
_entity.type
_entity.pdbx_description
1 polymer ?
#
loop_
_entity_poly.entity_id
_entity_poly.type
_entity_poly.pdbx_seq_one_letter_code
_entity_poly.pdbx_strand_id
1 'polypeptide(L)'
;MRLIRCTRCGGTQFHETATEMECHWCRARYLKESPEAARPASVVDLSGDVEALLRKCETDPANRARYASLVLDIDPTNVRALSYLR
;
A
#
# COMPACT_ATOMS: atom_id res chain seq x y z
N MET A 1 3.96 -3.36 -30.26
CA MET A 1 3.31 -2.03 -30.25
C MET A 1 2.30 -2.00 -29.10
N ARG A 2 2.42 -1.07 -28.14
CA ARG A 2 1.41 -0.92 -27.07
C ARG A 2 0.41 0.16 -27.50
N LEU A 3 -0.86 -0.21 -27.63
CA LEU A 3 -1.95 0.71 -27.91
C LEU A 3 -2.42 1.33 -26.58
N ILE A 4 -2.18 2.62 -26.39
CA ILE A 4 -2.71 3.37 -25.26
C ILE A 4 -4.16 3.72 -25.58
N ARG A 5 -5.08 3.38 -24.68
CA ARG A 5 -6.51 3.69 -24.78
C ARG A 5 -6.95 4.47 -23.56
N CYS A 6 -7.81 5.45 -23.78
CA CYS A 6 -8.39 6.24 -22.70
C CYS A 6 -9.27 5.33 -21.85
N THR A 7 -9.00 5.27 -20.54
CA THR A 7 -9.79 4.48 -19.59
C THR A 7 -11.23 4.99 -19.42
N ARG A 8 -11.49 6.25 -19.79
CA ARG A 8 -12.81 6.88 -19.63
C ARG A 8 -13.73 6.71 -20.84
N CYS A 9 -13.19 6.75 -22.06
CA CYS A 9 -13.99 6.72 -23.30
C CYS A 9 -13.51 5.73 -24.36
N GLY A 10 -12.39 5.02 -24.13
CA GLY A 10 -11.83 4.07 -25.07
C GLY A 10 -11.10 4.69 -26.28
N GLY A 11 -11.07 6.02 -26.40
CA GLY A 11 -10.37 6.71 -27.48
C GLY A 11 -8.86 6.46 -27.49
N THR A 12 -8.27 6.44 -28.69
CA THR A 12 -6.83 6.21 -28.90
C THR A 12 -6.05 7.49 -29.21
N GLN A 13 -6.73 8.61 -29.37
CA GLN A 13 -6.13 9.91 -29.69
C GLN A 13 -5.94 10.74 -28.42
N PHE A 14 -4.73 11.23 -28.23
CA PHE A 14 -4.33 12.04 -27.10
C PHE A 14 -3.49 13.22 -27.56
N HIS A 15 -3.64 14.34 -26.86
CA HIS A 15 -2.76 15.50 -26.92
C HIS A 15 -1.70 15.33 -25.84
N GLU A 16 -0.43 15.24 -26.25
CA GLU A 16 0.68 15.04 -25.35
C GLU A 16 1.42 16.36 -25.09
N THR A 17 1.56 16.72 -23.81
CA THR A 17 2.45 17.79 -23.36
C THR A 17 3.68 17.19 -22.64
N ALA A 18 4.57 18.06 -22.16
CA ALA A 18 5.78 17.65 -21.45
C ALA A 18 5.49 16.86 -20.16
N THR A 19 4.39 17.18 -19.47
CA THR A 19 4.05 16.64 -18.14
C THR A 19 2.72 15.89 -18.11
N GLU A 20 1.85 16.10 -19.10
CA GLU A 20 0.51 15.55 -19.11
C GLU A 20 0.14 14.96 -20.49
N MET A 21 -0.85 14.09 -20.49
CA MET A 21 -1.50 13.55 -21.69
C MET A 21 -3.00 13.75 -21.54
N GLU A 22 -3.62 14.45 -22.48
CA GLU A 22 -5.07 14.72 -22.47
C GLU A 22 -5.77 13.96 -23.60
N CYS A 23 -6.85 13.24 -23.30
CA CYS A 23 -7.63 12.56 -24.34
C CYS A 23 -8.36 13.58 -25.23
N HIS A 24 -8.21 13.46 -26.55
CA HIS A 24 -8.86 14.35 -27.52
C HIS A 24 -10.39 14.41 -27.36
N TRP A 25 -11.01 13.27 -27.04
CA TRP A 25 -12.46 13.09 -27.06
C TRP A 25 -13.14 13.53 -25.77
N CYS A 26 -12.72 12.96 -24.63
CA CYS A 26 -13.35 13.20 -23.34
C CYS A 26 -12.60 14.21 -22.46
N ARG A 27 -11.46 14.74 -22.94
CA ARG A 27 -10.57 15.66 -22.22
C ARG A 27 -10.09 15.11 -20.87
N ALA A 28 -10.05 13.79 -20.70
CA ALA A 28 -9.46 13.17 -19.54
C ALA A 28 -7.94 13.40 -19.54
N ARG A 29 -7.40 13.91 -18.43
CA ARG A 29 -5.98 14.20 -18.25
C ARG A 29 -5.29 13.07 -17.50
N TYR A 30 -4.11 12.70 -17.95
CA TYR A 30 -3.25 11.67 -17.38
C TYR A 30 -1.88 12.30 -17.13
N LEU A 31 -1.41 12.26 -15.89
CA LEU A 31 -0.07 12.71 -15.55
C LEU A 31 0.93 11.69 -16.09
N LYS A 32 1.95 12.16 -16.82
CA LYS A 32 3.10 11.31 -17.15
C LYS A 32 3.89 11.17 -15.85
N GLU A 33 3.81 10.01 -15.20
CA GLU A 33 4.64 9.72 -14.02
C GLU A 33 6.12 9.92 -14.43
N SER A 34 6.74 11.00 -13.96
CA SER A 34 8.19 11.13 -14.02
C SER A 34 8.81 9.91 -13.32
N PRO A 35 9.87 9.29 -13.87
CA PRO A 35 10.46 8.08 -13.29
C PRO A 35 11.02 8.28 -11.86
N GLU A 36 11.07 9.51 -11.35
CA GLU A 36 11.43 9.83 -9.96
C GLU A 36 10.28 9.67 -8.95
N ALA A 37 9.03 9.65 -9.40
CA ALA A 37 7.91 9.23 -8.55
C ALA A 37 7.80 7.71 -8.62
N ALA A 38 8.82 7.04 -8.10
CA ALA A 38 8.67 5.65 -7.69
C ALA A 38 7.39 5.58 -6.86
N ARG A 39 6.40 4.87 -7.39
CA ARG A 39 5.25 4.34 -6.64
C ARG A 39 5.76 4.05 -5.23
N PRO A 40 5.09 4.47 -4.13
CA PRO A 40 5.34 3.77 -2.90
C PRO A 40 5.01 2.32 -3.24
N ALA A 41 6.04 1.49 -3.39
CA ALA A 41 5.90 0.09 -3.16
C ALA A 41 5.11 0.05 -1.86
N SER A 42 3.94 -0.58 -1.87
CA SER A 42 3.31 -0.94 -0.62
C SER A 42 4.32 -1.83 0.08
N VAL A 43 5.20 -1.20 0.87
CA VAL A 43 6.19 -1.87 1.68
C VAL A 43 5.32 -2.53 2.73
N VAL A 44 4.96 -3.78 2.50
CA VAL A 44 4.50 -4.67 3.54
C VAL A 44 5.73 -4.92 4.39
N ASP A 45 6.08 -3.93 5.20
CA ASP A 45 7.15 -4.03 6.16
C ASP A 45 6.61 -4.87 7.30
N LEU A 46 6.91 -6.16 7.28
CA LEU A 46 6.47 -7.13 8.29
C LEU A 46 6.83 -6.65 9.71
N SER A 47 7.91 -5.87 9.85
CA SER A 47 8.31 -5.25 11.12
C SER A 47 7.29 -4.19 11.58
N GLY A 48 6.73 -3.40 10.66
CA GLY A 48 5.66 -2.44 10.95
C GLY A 48 4.36 -3.10 11.41
N ASP A 49 4.00 -4.24 10.82
CA ASP A 49 2.83 -5.02 11.25
C ASP A 49 3.00 -5.59 12.67
N VAL A 50 4.20 -6.10 12.99
CA VAL A 50 4.54 -6.59 14.34
C VAL A 50 4.45 -5.46 15.38
N GLU A 51 5.03 -4.28 15.09
CA GLU A 51 4.95 -3.13 16.01
C GLU A 51 3.51 -2.65 16.21
N ALA A 52 2.70 -2.63 15.16
CA ALA A 52 1.30 -2.24 15.25
C ALA A 52 0.48 -3.21 16.13
N LEU A 53 0.75 -4.52 16.02
CA LEU A 53 0.12 -5.53 16.86
C LEU A 53 0.59 -5.45 18.32
N LEU A 54 1.88 -5.25 18.57
CA LEU A 54 2.40 -5.04 19.94
C LEU A 54 1.79 -3.80 20.59
N ARG A 55 1.61 -2.71 19.84
CA ARG A 55 0.92 -1.52 20.34
C ARG A 55 -0.54 -1.81 20.71
N LYS A 56 -1.23 -2.65 19.94
CA LYS A 56 -2.59 -3.09 20.28
C LYS A 56 -2.63 -3.92 21.56
N CYS A 57 -1.60 -4.72 21.85
CA CYS A 57 -1.48 -5.42 23.14
C CYS A 57 -1.41 -4.44 24.33
N GLU A 58 -0.81 -3.27 24.15
CA GLU A 58 -0.70 -2.24 25.19
C GLU A 58 -1.99 -1.42 25.32
N THR A 59 -2.64 -1.06 24.20
CA THR A 59 -3.83 -0.19 24.21
C THR A 59 -5.14 -0.92 24.46
N ASP A 60 -5.21 -2.23 24.18
CA ASP A 60 -6.41 -3.05 24.33
C ASP A 60 -6.09 -4.33 25.12
N PRO A 61 -6.02 -4.23 26.48
CA PRO A 61 -5.67 -5.35 27.33
C PRO A 61 -6.68 -6.50 27.28
N ALA A 62 -7.95 -6.22 26.92
CA ALA A 62 -8.98 -7.24 26.80
C ALA A 62 -8.71 -8.22 25.65
N ASN A 63 -8.03 -7.76 24.58
CA ASN A 63 -7.69 -8.58 23.41
C ASN A 63 -6.18 -8.83 23.26
N ARG A 64 -5.35 -8.45 24.24
CA ARG A 64 -3.88 -8.55 24.14
C ARG A 64 -3.38 -9.95 23.77
N ALA A 65 -4.02 -11.00 24.29
CA ALA A 65 -3.64 -12.38 24.01
C ALA A 65 -3.85 -12.74 22.53
N ARG A 66 -4.92 -12.22 21.91
CA ARG A 66 -5.21 -12.41 20.49
C ARG A 66 -4.17 -11.71 19.62
N TYR A 67 -3.84 -10.45 19.92
CA TYR A 67 -2.82 -9.71 19.17
C TYR A 67 -1.42 -10.33 19.34
N ALA A 68 -1.09 -10.80 20.54
CA ALA A 68 0.16 -11.51 20.81
C ALA A 68 0.28 -12.81 20.00
N SER A 69 -0.81 -13.58 19.86
CA SER A 69 -0.83 -14.77 19.00
C SER A 69 -0.51 -14.42 17.55
N LEU A 70 -1.10 -13.34 17.02
CA LEU A 70 -0.82 -12.87 15.65
C LEU A 70 0.64 -12.45 15.47
N VAL A 71 1.26 -11.85 16.49
CA VAL A 71 2.70 -11.53 16.45
C VAL A 71 3.53 -12.81 16.40
N LEU A 72 3.19 -13.84 17.18
CA LEU A 72 3.94 -15.10 17.20
C LEU A 72 3.78 -15.92 15.92
N ASP A 73 2.66 -15.77 15.21
CA ASP A 73 2.47 -16.36 13.88
C ASP A 73 3.43 -15.74 12.83
N ILE A 74 3.84 -14.48 13.04
CA ILE A 74 4.77 -13.74 12.17
C ILE A 74 6.23 -13.91 12.64
N ASP A 75 6.47 -13.74 13.94
CA ASP A 75 7.76 -13.87 14.61
C ASP A 75 7.60 -14.75 15.87
N PRO A 76 7.81 -16.07 15.74
CA PRO A 76 7.64 -17.01 16.86
C PRO A 76 8.68 -16.82 17.98
N THR A 77 9.74 -16.04 17.74
CA THR A 77 10.79 -15.75 18.74
C THR A 77 10.53 -14.48 19.54
N ASN A 78 9.39 -13.81 19.30
CA ASN A 78 9.10 -12.52 19.90
C ASN A 78 8.81 -12.62 21.41
N VAL A 79 9.82 -12.31 22.22
CA VAL A 79 9.74 -12.35 23.70
C VAL A 79 8.67 -11.39 24.24
N ARG A 80 8.48 -10.24 23.59
CA ARG A 80 7.43 -9.27 23.96
C ARG A 80 6.05 -9.89 23.78
N ALA A 81 5.77 -10.52 22.65
CA ALA A 81 4.49 -11.19 22.42
C ALA A 81 4.25 -12.33 23.43
N LEU A 82 5.26 -13.16 23.72
CA LEU A 82 5.17 -14.22 24.73
C LEU A 82 4.76 -13.69 26.12
N SER A 83 5.20 -12.49 26.49
CA SER A 83 4.86 -11.88 27.78
C SER A 83 3.38 -11.54 27.94
N TYR A 84 2.65 -11.33 26.84
CA TYR A 84 1.22 -11.00 26.86
C TYR A 84 0.31 -12.23 26.94
N LEU A 85 0.87 -13.44 26.73
CA LEU A 85 0.17 -14.72 26.84
C LEU A 85 0.24 -15.34 28.25
N ARG A 86 1.01 -14.74 29.16
CA ARG A 86 0.98 -15.02 30.60
C ARG A 86 -0.04 -14.13 31.30
#